data_AF-A0A3D5FPT9-F1
#
_entry.id   AF-A0A3D5FPT9-F1
#
_cell.length_a   1.000
_cell.length_b   1.000
_cell.length_c   1.000
_cell.angle_alpha   90.00
_cell.angle_beta   90.00
_cell.angle_gamma   90.00
#
_symmetry.space_group_name_H-M   'P 1'
#
loop_
_entity.id
_entity.type
_entity.pdbx_description
1 polymer ?
#
loop_
_entity_poly.entity_id
_entity_poly.type
_entity_poly.pdbx_seq_one_letter_code
_entity_poly.pdbx_strand_id
1 'polypeptide(L)'
;RGFRSNMVPNSAAVAASCNLCHAGHGGGTPRNAFGLDIEARVTANGQEVFWGPELAALDSDGDGVPNGVELGDPDGSWTAGSDQPGDAALITHPGDSSSFIEIMTAVGEASWASVKAIVRGQQ
;
A
#
# COMPACT_ATOMS: atom_id res chain seq x y z
N ARG A 1 -0.30 -1.67 -21.32
CA ARG A 1 0.48 -2.51 -20.40
C ARG A 1 -0.38 -2.94 -19.19
N GLY A 2 -1.64 -3.34 -19.41
CA GLY A 2 -2.57 -3.65 -18.31
C GLY A 2 -2.24 -4.94 -17.55
N PHE A 3 -1.47 -5.85 -18.15
CA PHE A 3 -1.05 -7.10 -17.51
C PHE A 3 -0.20 -6.89 -16.25
N ARG A 4 0.41 -5.71 -16.05
CA ARG A 4 1.27 -5.42 -14.90
C ARG A 4 0.51 -5.38 -13.59
N SER A 5 -0.78 -5.04 -13.58
CA SER A 5 -1.56 -5.12 -12.34
C SER A 5 -1.63 -6.55 -11.81
N ASN A 6 -1.64 -7.55 -12.69
CA ASN A 6 -1.68 -8.97 -12.29
C ASN A 6 -0.33 -9.48 -11.73
N MET A 7 0.71 -8.64 -11.73
CA MET A 7 2.03 -8.91 -11.17
C MET A 7 2.23 -8.21 -9.82
N VAL A 8 1.16 -7.69 -9.22
CA VAL A 8 1.16 -7.04 -7.90
C VAL A 8 0.09 -7.72 -7.03
N PRO A 9 0.40 -8.10 -5.78
CA PRO A 9 -0.59 -8.66 -4.88
C PRO A 9 -1.71 -7.64 -4.60
N ASN A 10 -2.90 -8.13 -4.35
CA ASN A 10 -4.10 -7.37 -4.00
C ASN A 10 -4.44 -6.20 -4.94
N SER A 11 -3.91 -6.16 -6.17
CA SER A 11 -4.13 -5.05 -7.11
C SER A 11 -5.61 -4.77 -7.39
N ALA A 12 -6.45 -5.80 -7.31
CA ALA A 12 -7.90 -5.71 -7.52
C ALA A 12 -8.65 -5.09 -6.33
N ALA A 13 -8.10 -5.19 -5.11
CA ALA A 13 -8.65 -4.54 -3.92
C ALA A 13 -8.32 -3.04 -3.87
N VAL A 14 -7.19 -2.65 -4.49
CA VAL A 14 -6.67 -1.28 -4.49
C VAL A 14 -7.44 -0.36 -5.44
N ALA A 15 -7.43 -0.65 -6.74
CA ALA A 15 -8.02 0.23 -7.74
C ALA A 15 -8.32 -0.48 -9.07
N ALA A 16 -9.15 0.13 -9.91
CA ALA A 16 -9.35 -0.32 -11.28
C ALA A 16 -7.99 -0.40 -12.02
N SER A 17 -7.68 -1.55 -12.64
CA SER A 17 -6.39 -1.98 -13.23
C SER A 17 -5.32 -0.91 -13.53
N CYS A 18 -5.66 0.18 -14.22
CA CYS A 18 -4.67 1.21 -14.57
C CYS A 18 -4.30 2.15 -13.41
N ASN A 19 -5.23 2.43 -12.50
CA ASN A 19 -5.06 3.45 -11.47
C ASN A 19 -4.01 3.06 -10.42
N LEU A 20 -3.75 1.75 -10.25
CA LEU A 20 -2.64 1.28 -9.41
C LEU A 20 -1.29 1.96 -9.76
N CYS A 21 -1.02 2.14 -11.06
CA CYS A 21 0.24 2.70 -11.54
C CYS A 21 0.11 4.13 -12.09
N HIS A 22 -1.11 4.68 -12.14
CA HIS A 22 -1.41 5.91 -12.85
C HIS A 22 -2.30 6.83 -12.01
N ALA A 23 -1.95 8.11 -11.95
CA ALA A 23 -2.63 9.10 -11.10
C ALA A 23 -4.04 9.48 -11.57
N GLY A 24 -4.49 8.97 -12.72
CA GLY A 24 -5.80 9.26 -13.26
C GLY A 24 -6.44 8.06 -13.96
N HIS A 25 -7.66 8.26 -14.44
CA HIS A 25 -8.47 7.21 -15.04
C HIS A 25 -7.87 6.71 -16.36
N GLY A 26 -7.13 5.60 -16.28
CA GLY A 26 -6.58 4.89 -17.44
C GLY A 26 -5.08 5.07 -17.67
N GLY A 27 -4.48 4.08 -18.34
CA GLY A 27 -3.02 3.97 -18.51
C GLY A 27 -2.35 4.96 -19.46
N GLY A 28 -3.08 5.99 -19.92
CA GLY A 28 -2.55 7.12 -20.68
C GLY A 28 -2.27 8.37 -19.83
N THR A 29 -2.64 8.34 -18.55
CA THR A 29 -2.37 9.43 -17.61
C THR A 29 -0.94 9.32 -17.04
N PRO A 30 -0.39 10.37 -16.43
CA PRO A 30 0.90 10.28 -15.76
C PRO A 30 0.95 9.14 -14.73
N ARG A 31 2.11 8.54 -14.56
CA ARG A 31 2.31 7.53 -13.51
C ARG A 31 2.29 8.20 -12.14
N ASN A 32 1.72 7.50 -11.16
CA ASN A 32 1.96 7.83 -9.75
C ASN A 32 3.36 7.33 -9.34
N ALA A 33 3.76 7.61 -8.11
CA ALA A 33 5.10 7.25 -7.65
C ALA A 33 5.36 5.73 -7.67
N PHE A 34 4.40 4.92 -7.22
CA PHE A 34 4.46 3.46 -7.33
C PHE A 34 4.64 2.95 -8.77
N GLY A 35 3.90 3.54 -9.72
CA GLY A 35 4.02 3.23 -11.13
C GLY A 35 5.39 3.58 -11.72
N LEU A 36 6.03 4.65 -11.24
CA LEU A 36 7.40 5.03 -11.62
C LEU A 36 8.43 4.04 -11.05
N ASP A 37 8.23 3.57 -9.81
CA ASP A 37 9.08 2.54 -9.22
C ASP A 37 8.98 1.20 -9.96
N ILE A 38 7.79 0.82 -10.43
CA ILE A 38 7.61 -0.33 -11.33
C ILE A 38 8.32 -0.07 -12.66
N GLU A 39 8.18 1.13 -13.24
CA GLU A 39 8.83 1.47 -14.52
C GLU A 39 10.35 1.38 -14.45
N ALA A 40 10.96 1.76 -13.32
CA ALA A 40 12.41 1.65 -13.12
C ALA A 40 12.93 0.19 -13.09
N ARG A 41 12.03 -0.78 -12.89
CA ARG A 41 12.37 -2.22 -12.73
C ARG A 41 12.11 -3.06 -13.97
N VAL A 42 11.57 -2.47 -15.03
CA VAL A 42 11.12 -3.20 -16.24
C VAL A 42 11.56 -2.47 -17.49
N THR A 43 11.83 -3.22 -18.56
CA THR A 43 12.07 -2.59 -19.86
C THR A 43 10.77 -2.03 -20.45
N ALA A 44 10.92 -1.18 -21.46
CA ALA A 44 9.77 -0.67 -22.22
C ALA A 44 9.01 -1.86 -22.86
N ASN A 45 7.75 -2.06 -22.44
CA ASN A 45 6.90 -3.20 -22.80
C ASN A 45 7.32 -4.57 -22.25
N GLY A 46 8.34 -4.61 -21.39
CA GLY A 46 8.77 -5.83 -20.73
C GLY A 46 7.73 -6.40 -19.76
N GLN A 47 7.86 -7.72 -19.55
CA GLN A 47 7.05 -8.57 -18.67
C GLN A 47 7.91 -9.17 -17.56
N GLU A 48 9.01 -8.50 -17.20
CA GLU A 48 9.87 -8.93 -16.12
C GLU A 48 9.08 -8.99 -14.81
N VAL A 49 9.38 -9.99 -13.98
CA VAL A 49 8.87 -10.05 -12.61
C VAL A 49 9.53 -8.91 -11.85
N PHE A 50 8.72 -7.94 -11.42
CA PHE A 50 9.19 -6.74 -10.71
C PHE A 50 8.72 -6.68 -9.26
N TRP A 51 7.67 -7.44 -8.91
CA TRP A 51 7.29 -7.59 -7.50
C TRP A 51 8.32 -8.45 -6.80
N GLY A 52 8.75 -7.97 -5.63
CA GLY A 52 9.83 -8.57 -4.85
C GLY A 52 10.14 -7.71 -3.63
N PRO A 53 11.04 -8.19 -2.75
CA PRO A 53 11.37 -7.53 -1.49
C PRO A 53 11.78 -6.06 -1.65
N GLU A 54 12.51 -5.73 -2.73
CA GLU A 54 13.01 -4.38 -2.98
C GLU A 54 11.91 -3.40 -3.40
N LEU A 55 10.80 -3.86 -3.99
CA LEU A 55 9.65 -3.00 -4.27
C LEU A 55 8.71 -2.94 -3.06
N ALA A 56 8.52 -4.07 -2.37
CA ALA A 56 7.69 -4.17 -1.17
C ALA A 56 8.23 -3.29 -0.01
N ALA A 57 9.55 -3.14 0.10
CA ALA A 57 10.18 -2.32 1.15
C ALA A 57 10.20 -0.80 0.85
N LEU A 58 9.83 -0.37 -0.36
CA LEU A 58 9.70 1.06 -0.65
C LEU A 58 8.41 1.62 -0.08
N ASP A 59 8.46 2.85 0.38
CA ASP A 59 7.31 3.72 0.62
C ASP A 59 7.23 4.63 -0.60
N SER A 60 6.46 4.20 -1.61
CA SER A 60 6.48 4.85 -2.92
C SER A 60 5.80 6.22 -2.89
N ASP A 61 4.71 6.38 -2.15
CA ASP A 61 3.95 7.63 -2.10
C ASP A 61 4.29 8.54 -0.90
N GLY A 62 5.10 8.08 0.04
CA GLY A 62 5.69 8.88 1.10
C GLY A 62 4.77 9.08 2.30
N ASP A 63 3.82 8.18 2.53
CA ASP A 63 2.89 8.23 3.67
C ASP A 63 3.46 7.59 4.95
N GLY A 64 4.63 6.96 4.85
CA GLY A 64 5.33 6.28 5.94
C GLY A 64 5.02 4.78 6.05
N VAL A 65 4.23 4.22 5.14
CA VAL A 65 3.87 2.80 5.08
C VAL A 65 4.51 2.17 3.84
N PRO A 66 5.28 1.07 3.98
CA PRO A 66 5.86 0.41 2.82
C PRO A 66 4.80 -0.28 1.94
N ASN A 67 5.02 -0.27 0.62
CA ASN A 67 4.17 -0.89 -0.40
C ASN A 67 3.73 -2.33 -0.05
N GLY A 68 4.65 -3.12 0.53
CA GLY A 68 4.37 -4.50 0.94
C GLY A 68 3.38 -4.58 2.09
N VAL A 69 3.44 -3.65 3.05
CA VAL A 69 2.47 -3.59 4.16
C VAL A 69 1.10 -3.22 3.62
N GLU A 70 1.04 -2.21 2.76
CA GLU A 70 -0.20 -1.75 2.12
C GLU A 70 -0.86 -2.81 1.25
N LEU A 71 -0.06 -3.61 0.54
CA LEU A 71 -0.55 -4.67 -0.34
C LEU A 71 -0.63 -6.04 0.34
N GLY A 72 -0.43 -6.12 1.66
CA GLY A 72 -0.59 -7.34 2.45
C GLY A 72 0.52 -8.38 2.29
N ASP A 73 1.66 -8.02 1.67
CA ASP A 73 2.86 -8.84 1.51
C ASP A 73 4.13 -8.09 1.98
N PRO A 74 4.34 -7.93 3.29
CA PRO A 74 5.44 -7.11 3.83
C PRO A 74 6.84 -7.58 3.41
N ASP A 75 7.01 -8.88 3.17
CA ASP A 75 8.30 -9.47 2.78
C ASP A 75 8.52 -9.45 1.25
N GLY A 76 7.52 -9.06 0.45
CA GLY A 76 7.59 -9.08 -1.02
C GLY A 76 7.76 -10.48 -1.58
N SER A 77 7.19 -11.49 -0.91
CA SER A 77 7.38 -12.91 -1.24
C SER A 77 6.32 -13.46 -2.20
N TRP A 78 5.23 -12.72 -2.42
CA TRP A 78 4.14 -13.13 -3.29
C TRP A 78 4.60 -13.28 -4.75
N THR A 79 4.02 -14.27 -5.43
CA THR A 79 4.28 -14.50 -6.86
C THR A 79 2.98 -14.54 -7.64
N ALA A 80 3.02 -14.04 -8.88
CA ALA A 80 1.84 -13.99 -9.74
C ALA A 80 1.18 -15.37 -9.91
N GLY A 81 -0.11 -15.45 -9.58
CA GLY A 81 -0.90 -16.68 -9.62
C GLY A 81 -1.02 -17.42 -8.28
N SER A 82 -0.26 -17.02 -7.25
CA SER A 82 -0.46 -17.48 -5.88
C SER A 82 -1.70 -16.84 -5.25
N ASP A 83 -2.19 -17.45 -4.17
CA ASP A 83 -3.25 -16.86 -3.35
C ASP A 83 -2.85 -15.47 -2.86
N GLN A 84 -3.85 -14.59 -2.75
CA GLN A 84 -3.60 -13.21 -2.32
C GLN A 84 -3.21 -13.19 -0.83
N PRO A 85 -2.13 -12.48 -0.47
CA PRO A 85 -1.64 -12.44 0.90
C PRO A 85 -2.39 -11.39 1.73
N GLY A 86 -2.31 -11.51 3.05
CA GLY A 86 -2.89 -10.54 3.97
C GLY A 86 -4.42 -10.55 4.02
N ASP A 87 -4.98 -9.51 4.67
CA ASP A 87 -6.41 -9.27 4.76
C ASP A 87 -6.82 -8.20 3.74
N ALA A 88 -7.71 -8.56 2.81
CA ALA A 88 -8.21 -7.65 1.78
C ALA A 88 -8.88 -6.39 2.35
N ALA A 89 -9.36 -6.42 3.60
CA ALA A 89 -9.95 -5.26 4.27
C ALA A 89 -8.91 -4.25 4.78
N LEU A 90 -7.62 -4.63 4.81
CA LEU A 90 -6.52 -3.79 5.28
C LEU A 90 -5.65 -3.25 4.15
N ILE A 91 -6.06 -3.45 2.90
CA ILE A 91 -5.29 -3.05 1.72
C ILE A 91 -5.49 -1.56 1.42
N THR A 92 -4.39 -0.84 1.21
CA THR A 92 -4.34 0.57 0.81
C THR A 92 -3.63 0.74 -0.53
N HIS A 93 -3.62 1.96 -1.07
CA HIS A 93 -3.10 2.25 -2.39
C HIS A 93 -1.66 2.79 -2.33
N PRO A 94 -0.63 2.02 -2.78
CA PRO A 94 0.79 2.35 -2.58
C PRO A 94 1.35 3.52 -3.41
N GLY A 95 0.46 4.19 -4.11
CA GLY A 95 0.76 5.33 -4.98
C GLY A 95 -0.14 6.53 -4.68
N ASP A 96 -0.86 6.51 -3.56
CA ASP A 96 -1.78 7.52 -3.10
C ASP A 96 -1.66 7.66 -1.58
N SER A 97 -0.87 8.65 -1.15
CA SER A 97 -0.58 8.93 0.27
C SER A 97 -1.80 9.37 1.09
N SER A 98 -2.97 9.49 0.46
CA SER A 98 -4.25 9.74 1.13
C SER A 98 -5.09 8.48 1.31
N SER A 99 -4.58 7.32 0.87
CA SER A 99 -5.19 6.01 1.04
C SER A 99 -4.71 5.38 2.33
N PHE A 100 -5.56 5.39 3.37
CA PHE A 100 -5.23 4.78 4.64
C PHE A 100 -6.42 4.00 5.18
N ILE A 101 -6.13 2.99 6.00
CA ILE A 101 -7.17 2.35 6.81
C ILE A 101 -7.53 3.32 7.93
N GLU A 102 -8.76 3.81 7.91
CA GLU A 102 -9.39 4.51 9.03
C GLU A 102 -9.56 3.52 10.19
N ILE A 103 -8.45 3.15 10.86
CA ILE A 103 -8.53 2.52 12.16
C ILE A 103 -9.04 3.62 13.09
N MET A 104 -10.32 3.55 13.49
CA MET A 104 -10.80 4.42 14.57
C MET A 104 -9.81 4.28 15.73
N THR A 105 -9.01 5.32 15.98
CA THR A 105 -8.02 5.36 17.03
C THR A 105 -8.73 5.38 18.39
N ALA A 106 -9.20 4.22 18.84
CA ALA A 106 -9.54 3.93 20.23
C ALA A 106 -8.28 3.83 21.12
N VAL A 107 -7.19 4.50 20.73
CA VAL A 107 -6.05 4.83 21.58
C VAL A 107 -5.92 6.34 21.84
N GLY A 108 -6.83 7.18 21.32
CA GLY A 108 -6.85 8.63 21.55
C GLY A 108 -7.70 9.12 22.73
N GLU A 109 -8.73 8.39 23.15
CA GLU A 109 -9.68 8.86 24.19
C GLU A 109 -9.57 8.09 25.53
N ALA A 110 -9.05 6.85 25.53
CA ALA A 110 -9.08 5.99 26.72
C ALA A 110 -7.86 6.12 27.66
N SER A 111 -6.76 6.76 27.24
CA SER A 111 -5.51 6.78 28.02
C SER A 111 -5.25 8.09 28.77
N TRP A 112 -5.93 9.20 28.47
CA TRP A 112 -5.75 10.45 29.22
C TRP A 112 -6.79 10.70 30.30
N ALA A 113 -8.02 10.19 30.13
CA ALA A 113 -9.07 10.30 31.16
C ALA A 113 -8.71 9.51 32.43
N SER A 114 -8.06 8.34 32.29
CA SER A 114 -7.63 7.51 33.42
C SER A 114 -6.37 8.02 34.13
N VAL A 115 -5.50 8.76 33.43
CA VAL A 115 -4.26 9.31 34.03
C VAL A 115 -4.55 10.55 34.88
N LYS A 116 -5.57 11.36 34.54
CA LYS A 116 -5.96 12.51 35.37
C LYS A 116 -6.69 12.16 36.66
N ALA A 117 -7.26 10.97 36.79
CA ALA A 117 -7.94 10.53 38.02
C ALA A 117 -6.94 10.11 39.12
N ILE A 118 -5.73 9.66 38.76
CA ILE A 118 -4.73 9.20 39.73
C ILE A 118 -3.96 10.37 40.37
N VAL A 119 -3.81 11.51 39.68
CA VAL A 119 -3.00 12.65 40.17
C VAL A 119 -3.78 13.61 41.09
N ARG A 120 -5.09 13.45 41.28
CA ARG A 120 -5.89 14.31 42.18
C ARG A 120 -6.38 13.63 43.47
N GLY A 121 -5.83 12.47 43.81
CA GLY A 121 -6.24 11.67 44.98
C GLY A 121 -5.20 11.50 46.09
N GLN A 122 -4.06 12.21 46.04
CA GLN A 122 -3.05 12.19 47.11
C GLN A 122 -2.46 13.58 47.35
N GLN A 123 -3.23 14.43 48.03
CA GLN A 123 -2.81 15.34 49.10
C GLN A 123 -4.03 16.08 49.65
#